data_AF-A0A2E3F7H8-F1
#
_entry.id   AF-A0A2E3F7H8-F1
#
_cell.length_a   1.000
_cell.length_b   1.000
_cell.length_c   1.000
_cell.angle_alpha   90.00
_cell.angle_beta   90.00
_cell.angle_gamma   90.00
#
_symmetry.space_group_name_H-M   'P 1'
#
loop_
_entity.id
_entity.type
_entity.pdbx_description
1 polymer ?
#
loop_
_entity_poly.entity_id
_entity_poly.type
_entity_poly.pdbx_seq_one_letter_code
_entity_poly.pdbx_strand_id
1 'polypeptide(L)'
;MAENYVKFGESKLRNNCPKCYAQDGLKFSFYNKIENTKLYTRATKEVKAELNCSHCDSQIYPALWTDEIDRIYLYNLKRIGNPQTYQRFKPLAIFILVGIVLAGAAAAFGIYYLKTR
;
A
#
# COMPACT_ATOMS: atom_id res chain seq x y z
N MET A 1 -4.83 -4.28 12.18
CA MET A 1 -4.21 -4.03 10.85
C MET A 1 -3.25 -2.87 11.00
N ALA A 2 -2.03 -2.93 10.46
CA ALA A 2 -1.05 -1.86 10.64
C ALA A 2 -1.49 -0.58 9.90
N GLU A 3 -1.25 0.60 10.48
CA GLU A 3 -1.69 1.93 9.96
C GLU A 3 -1.25 2.22 8.52
N ASN A 4 -0.29 1.46 8.00
CA ASN A 4 0.35 1.65 6.71
C ASN A 4 -0.19 0.71 5.62
N TYR A 5 -1.36 0.10 5.76
CA TYR A 5 -1.94 -0.76 4.72
C TYR A 5 -3.33 -0.30 4.32
N VAL A 6 -3.57 -0.16 3.02
CA VAL A 6 -4.85 0.26 2.46
C VAL A 6 -5.43 -0.86 1.63
N LYS A 7 -6.71 -1.14 1.81
CA LYS A 7 -7.42 -2.18 1.05
C LYS A 7 -7.64 -1.68 -0.37
N PHE A 8 -7.25 -2.48 -1.35
CA PHE A 8 -7.47 -2.17 -2.77
C PHE A 8 -8.28 -3.24 -3.51
N GLY A 9 -8.48 -4.42 -2.90
CA GLY A 9 -9.24 -5.50 -3.53
C GLY A 9 -9.80 -6.50 -2.54
N GLU A 10 -10.80 -7.26 -2.99
CA GLU A 10 -11.34 -8.39 -2.26
C GLU A 10 -11.83 -9.49 -3.20
N SER A 11 -11.92 -10.71 -2.68
CA SER A 11 -12.46 -11.86 -3.40
C SER A 11 -13.16 -12.80 -2.44
N LYS A 12 -14.40 -13.19 -2.76
CA LYS A 12 -15.17 -14.17 -1.98
C LYS A 12 -14.84 -15.58 -2.47
N LEU A 13 -14.77 -16.52 -1.54
CA LEU A 13 -14.45 -17.91 -1.81
C LEU A 13 -15.62 -18.80 -1.41
N ARG A 14 -15.92 -19.78 -2.25
CA ARG A 14 -16.80 -20.91 -1.91
C ARG A 14 -15.91 -22.11 -1.61
N ASN A 15 -15.48 -22.21 -0.36
CA ASN A 15 -14.72 -23.34 0.17
C ASN A 15 -14.98 -23.45 1.68
N ASN A 16 -14.66 -24.60 2.25
CA ASN A 16 -14.83 -24.89 3.66
C ASN A 16 -13.82 -24.11 4.51
N CYS A 17 -14.31 -23.44 5.54
CA CYS A 17 -13.46 -22.80 6.53
C CYS A 17 -12.63 -23.86 7.30
N PRO A 18 -11.30 -23.78 7.37
CA PRO A 18 -10.46 -24.74 8.10
C PRO A 18 -10.72 -24.79 9.61
N LYS A 19 -11.40 -23.78 10.18
CA LYS A 19 -11.73 -23.72 11.61
C LYS A 19 -13.14 -24.18 11.95
N CYS A 20 -14.14 -23.76 11.17
CA CYS A 20 -15.56 -23.99 11.50
C CYS A 20 -16.32 -24.81 10.45
N TYR A 21 -15.65 -25.21 9.36
CA TYR A 21 -16.20 -26.05 8.29
C TYR A 21 -17.41 -25.50 7.54
N ALA A 22 -17.81 -24.25 7.80
CA ALA A 22 -18.81 -23.57 6.98
C ALA A 22 -18.33 -23.51 5.52
N GLN A 23 -19.24 -23.81 4.59
CA GLN A 23 -18.93 -24.02 3.16
C GLN A 23 -18.84 -22.70 2.37
N ASP A 24 -19.18 -21.60 3.02
CA ASP A 24 -19.18 -20.24 2.48
C ASP A 24 -18.67 -19.23 3.52
N GLY A 25 -18.77 -17.94 3.19
CA GLY A 25 -18.39 -16.88 4.11
C GLY A 25 -16.88 -16.59 4.20
N LEU A 26 -16.03 -17.32 3.46
CA LEU A 26 -14.61 -17.02 3.30
C LEU A 26 -14.39 -15.84 2.34
N LYS A 27 -13.52 -14.90 2.73
CA LYS A 27 -13.18 -13.72 1.93
C LYS A 27 -11.70 -13.38 2.04
N PHE A 28 -11.02 -13.31 0.91
CA PHE A 28 -9.71 -12.66 0.79
C PHE A 28 -9.89 -11.15 0.72
N SER A 29 -9.12 -10.41 1.52
CA SER A 29 -8.94 -8.97 1.39
C SER A 29 -7.48 -8.69 1.07
N PHE A 30 -7.23 -7.90 0.02
CA PHE A 30 -5.89 -7.55 -0.44
C PHE A 30 -5.60 -6.09 -0.09
N TYR A 31 -4.40 -5.88 0.45
CA TYR A 31 -3.94 -4.59 0.92
C TYR A 31 -2.57 -4.29 0.35
N ASN A 32 -2.34 -3.02 0.02
CA ASN A 32 -1.04 -2.56 -0.40
C ASN A 32 -0.45 -1.65 0.68
N LYS A 33 0.87 -1.70 0.81
CA LYS A 33 1.56 -0.87 1.79
C LYS A 33 1.63 0.59 1.32
N ILE A 34 1.40 1.49 2.26
CA ILE A 34 1.57 2.92 2.13
C ILE A 34 2.81 3.32 2.93
N GLU A 35 3.82 3.83 2.25
CA GLU A 35 4.98 4.47 2.86
C GLU A 35 4.65 5.93 3.12
N ASN A 36 4.64 6.31 4.39
CA ASN A 36 4.31 7.66 4.81
C ASN A 36 5.51 8.31 5.51
N THR A 37 6.09 9.33 4.88
CA THR A 37 7.20 10.10 5.45
C THR A 37 6.77 11.56 5.70
N LYS A 38 7.64 12.38 6.28
CA LYS A 38 7.37 13.82 6.43
C LYS A 38 7.33 14.55 5.08
N LEU A 39 7.96 14.00 4.04
CA LEU A 39 8.16 14.66 2.74
C LEU A 39 7.23 14.11 1.65
N TYR A 40 6.83 12.84 1.73
CA TYR A 40 5.99 12.23 0.72
C TYR A 40 5.11 11.12 1.32
N THR A 41 4.10 10.75 0.54
CA THR A 41 3.31 9.54 0.74
C THR A 41 3.37 8.73 -0.55
N ARG A 42 3.60 7.42 -0.43
CA ARG A 42 3.75 6.53 -1.58
C ARG A 42 2.99 5.23 -1.37
N ALA A 43 2.15 4.86 -2.32
CA ALA A 43 1.58 3.52 -2.41
C ALA A 43 2.57 2.59 -3.11
N THR A 44 2.93 1.47 -2.48
CA THR A 44 3.89 0.50 -3.02
C THR A 44 3.20 -0.68 -3.71
N LYS A 45 3.99 -1.49 -4.40
CA LYS A 45 3.56 -2.78 -4.97
C LYS A 45 3.61 -3.92 -3.94
N GLU A 46 3.99 -3.66 -2.70
CA GLU A 46 4.00 -4.66 -1.63
C GLU A 46 2.56 -4.99 -1.25
N VAL A 47 2.12 -6.20 -1.57
CA VAL A 47 0.75 -6.68 -1.32
C VAL A 47 0.75 -7.67 -0.16
N LYS A 48 -0.24 -7.53 0.72
CA LYS A 48 -0.60 -8.54 1.72
C LYS A 48 -2.04 -8.96 1.52
N ALA A 49 -2.33 -10.22 1.84
CA ALA A 49 -3.69 -10.74 1.84
C ALA A 49 -4.06 -11.28 3.21
N GLU A 50 -5.32 -11.10 3.56
CA GLU A 50 -5.93 -11.68 4.76
C GLU A 50 -7.14 -12.52 4.34
N LEU A 51 -7.26 -13.71 4.90
CA LEU A 51 -8.43 -14.56 4.76
C LEU A 51 -9.28 -14.46 6.02
N ASN A 52 -10.52 -14.02 5.89
CA ASN A 52 -11.46 -13.92 7.02
C ASN A 52 -12.69 -14.79 6.74
N CYS A 53 -13.22 -15.43 7.78
CA CYS A 53 -14.49 -16.14 7.74
C CYS A 53 -15.55 -15.35 8.50
N SER A 54 -16.71 -15.15 7.88
CA SER A 54 -17.86 -14.44 8.47
C SER A 54 -18.72 -15.30 9.39
N HIS A 55 -18.54 -16.62 9.41
CA HIS A 55 -19.31 -17.51 10.28
C HIS A 55 -18.71 -17.68 11.66
N CYS A 56 -17.37 -17.72 11.74
CA CYS A 56 -16.64 -17.81 13.01
C CYS A 56 -15.94 -16.51 13.40
N ASP A 57 -16.24 -15.41 12.67
CA ASP A 57 -15.68 -14.07 12.86
C ASP A 57 -14.18 -14.06 13.15
N SER A 58 -13.44 -14.90 12.42
CA SER A 58 -12.03 -15.09 12.66
C SER A 58 -11.19 -15.01 11.40
N GLN A 59 -9.99 -14.46 11.58
CA GLN A 59 -8.94 -14.53 10.58
C GLN A 59 -8.37 -15.95 10.52
N ILE A 60 -8.23 -16.46 9.30
CA ILE A 60 -7.63 -17.74 8.98
C ILE A 60 -6.21 -17.48 8.50
N TYR A 61 -5.22 -17.79 9.34
CA TYR A 61 -3.81 -17.57 9.02
C TYR A 61 -3.29 -18.58 7.99
N PRO A 62 -2.26 -18.22 7.19
CA PRO A 62 -1.70 -19.09 6.15
C PRO A 62 -1.31 -20.49 6.62
N ALA A 63 -0.87 -20.65 7.87
CA ALA A 63 -0.55 -21.97 8.44
C ALA A 63 -1.75 -22.93 8.53
N LEU A 64 -2.99 -22.43 8.43
CA LEU A 64 -4.23 -23.20 8.44
C LEU A 64 -4.85 -23.32 7.04
N TRP A 65 -4.21 -22.78 6.00
CA TRP A 65 -4.76 -22.87 4.65
C TRP A 65 -4.61 -24.29 4.12
N THR A 66 -5.62 -24.75 3.39
CA THR A 66 -5.56 -25.98 2.63
C THR A 66 -4.95 -25.70 1.26
N ASP A 67 -4.43 -26.74 0.60
CA ASP A 67 -3.88 -26.63 -0.76
C ASP A 67 -4.84 -25.96 -1.76
N GLU A 68 -6.15 -26.17 -1.59
CA GLU A 68 -7.17 -25.52 -2.40
C GLU A 68 -7.26 -24.02 -2.15
N ILE A 69 -7.22 -23.60 -0.88
CA ILE A 69 -7.21 -22.19 -0.50
C ILE A 69 -5.95 -21.53 -1.01
N ASP A 70 -4.78 -22.19 -0.92
CA ASP A 70 -3.52 -21.70 -1.48
C ASP A 70 -3.59 -21.49 -3.00
N ARG A 71 -4.19 -22.44 -3.74
CA ARG A 71 -4.38 -22.27 -5.19
C ARG A 71 -5.29 -21.09 -5.52
N ILE A 72 -6.40 -20.93 -4.80
CA ILE A 72 -7.33 -19.81 -5.02
C ILE A 72 -6.64 -18.49 -4.63
N TYR A 73 -5.83 -18.48 -3.58
CA TYR A 73 -5.01 -17.33 -3.18
C TYR A 73 -4.08 -16.91 -4.31
N LEU A 74 -3.25 -17.82 -4.85
CA LEU A 74 -2.31 -17.53 -5.93
C LEU A 74 -3.02 -17.02 -7.19
N TYR A 75 -4.17 -17.60 -7.55
CA TYR A 75 -4.97 -17.15 -8.68
C TYR A 75 -5.48 -15.71 -8.48
N ASN A 76 -6.07 -15.41 -7.32
CA ASN A 76 -6.56 -14.06 -7.03
C ASN A 76 -5.42 -13.05 -6.89
N LEU A 77 -4.28 -13.46 -6.33
CA LEU A 77 -3.08 -12.63 -6.26
C LEU A 77 -2.59 -12.26 -7.66
N LYS A 78 -2.59 -13.19 -8.63
CA LYS A 78 -2.23 -12.89 -10.02
C LYS A 78 -3.22 -11.94 -10.69
N ARG A 79 -4.52 -12.07 -10.41
CA ARG A 79 -5.58 -11.27 -11.04
C ARG A 79 -5.72 -9.86 -10.44
N ILE A 80 -5.64 -9.76 -9.12
CA ILE A 80 -5.94 -8.54 -8.35
C ILE A 80 -4.67 -7.88 -7.82
N GLY A 81 -3.62 -8.64 -7.51
CA GLY A 81 -2.39 -8.22 -6.81
C GLY A 81 -1.46 -7.25 -7.56
N ASN A 82 -2.00 -6.45 -8.47
CA ASN A 82 -1.33 -5.32 -9.08
C ASN A 82 -2.04 -4.01 -8.66
N PRO A 83 -1.83 -3.54 -7.42
CA PRO A 83 -2.46 -2.31 -6.94
C PRO A 83 -1.96 -1.09 -7.72
N GLN A 84 -2.81 -0.07 -7.86
CA GLN A 84 -2.34 1.22 -8.36
C GLN A 84 -1.35 1.82 -7.38
N THR A 85 -0.18 2.21 -7.90
CA THR A 85 0.87 2.89 -7.13
C THR A 85 0.87 4.37 -7.45
N TYR A 86 1.12 5.20 -6.44
CA TYR A 86 1.29 6.63 -6.62
C TYR A 86 2.36 7.13 -5.66
N GLN A 87 2.92 8.30 -5.98
CA GLN A 87 3.78 9.04 -5.09
C GLN A 87 3.31 10.49 -5.06
N ARG A 88 3.03 11.01 -3.86
CA ARG A 88 2.56 12.36 -3.64
C ARG A 88 3.51 13.08 -2.70
N PHE A 89 4.08 14.19 -3.15
CA PHE A 89 4.87 15.06 -2.30
C PHE A 89 3.97 15.84 -1.35
N LYS A 90 4.43 16.00 -0.11
CA LYS A 90 3.77 16.78 0.92
C LYS A 90 4.19 18.25 0.82
N PRO A 91 3.38 19.17 1.38
CA PRO A 91 3.70 20.60 1.36
C PRO A 91 5.11 20.91 1.86
N LEU A 92 5.59 20.21 2.89
CA LEU A 92 6.94 20.40 3.42
C LEU A 92 8.03 20.17 2.37
N ALA A 93 7.90 19.12 1.55
CA ALA A 93 8.86 18.85 0.48
C ALA A 93 8.83 19.94 -0.61
N ILE A 94 7.63 20.45 -0.91
CA ILE A 94 7.44 21.54 -1.87
C ILE A 94 8.09 22.83 -1.35
N PHE A 95 7.88 23.19 -0.08
CA PHE A 95 8.50 24.36 0.54
C PHE A 95 10.02 24.29 0.57
N ILE A 96 10.58 23.11 0.89
CA ILE A 96 12.04 22.90 0.85
C ILE A 96 12.56 23.12 -0.58
N LEU A 97 11.88 22.58 -1.59
CA LEU A 97 12.29 22.72 -2.98
C LEU A 97 12.23 24.19 -3.44
N VAL A 98 11.13 24.89 -3.15
CA VAL A 98 10.99 26.32 -3.45
C VAL A 98 12.06 27.14 -2.73
N GLY A 99 12.33 26.84 -1.46
CA GLY A 99 13.37 27.52 -0.68
C GLY A 99 14.77 27.38 -1.29
N ILE A 100 15.12 26.18 -1.77
CA ILE A 100 16.40 25.94 -2.45
C ILE A 100 16.50 26.77 -3.75
N VAL A 101 15.43 26.79 -4.55
CA VAL A 101 15.39 27.55 -5.81
C VAL A 101 15.57 29.05 -5.57
N LEU A 102 14.85 29.60 -4.58
CA LEU A 102 14.94 31.02 -4.23
C LEU A 102 16.32 31.40 -3.68
N ALA A 103 16.90 30.57 -2.82
CA ALA A 103 18.25 30.79 -2.29
C ALA A 103 19.32 30.76 -3.39
N GLY A 104 19.21 29.81 -4.33
CA GLY A 104 20.12 29.74 -5.48
C GLY A 104 20.02 30.96 -6.39
N ALA A 105 18.80 31.41 -6.68
CA ALA A 105 18.57 32.62 -7.48
C ALA A 105 19.14 33.89 -6.81
N ALA A 106 18.92 34.04 -5.50
CA ALA A 106 19.46 35.15 -4.72
C ALA A 106 20.99 35.16 -4.70
N ALA A 107 21.63 33.99 -4.53
CA ALA A 107 23.08 33.86 -4.56
C ALA A 107 23.66 34.21 -5.94
N ALA A 108 23.06 33.70 -7.03
CA ALA A 108 23.49 34.00 -8.39
C ALA A 108 23.36 35.51 -8.71
N PHE A 109 22.24 36.12 -8.30
CA PHE A 109 22.04 37.56 -8.43
C PHE A 109 23.07 38.37 -7.64
N GLY A 110 23.36 37.97 -6.40
CA GLY A 110 24.38 38.61 -5.57
C GLY A 110 25.78 38.55 -6.20
N ILE A 111 26.17 37.39 -6.74
CA ILE A 111 27.45 37.23 -7.45
C ILE A 111 27.51 38.10 -8.70
N TYR A 112 26.44 38.11 -9.51
CA TYR A 112 26.36 38.95 -10.71
C TYR A 112 26.49 40.43 -10.36
N TYR A 113 25.73 40.90 -9.36
CA TYR A 113 25.78 42.29 -8.91
C TYR A 113 27.16 42.70 -8.40
N LEU A 114 27.84 41.83 -7.64
CA LEU A 114 29.21 42.07 -7.18
C LEU A 114 30.24 42.10 -8.32
N LYS A 115 29.99 41.37 -9.42
CA LYS A 115 30.87 41.35 -10.59
C LYS A 115 30.67 42.57 -11.51
N THR A 116 29.47 43.14 -11.55
CA THR A 116 29.12 44.29 -12.39
C THR A 116 29.48 45.63 -11.75
N ARG A 117 29.72 45.65 -10.45
CA ARG A 117 30.18 46.83 -9.70
C ARG A 117 31.71 46.92 -9.70
#